data_AF-A0A9R0XE51-F1
#
_entry.id   AF-A0A9R0XE51-F1
#
_cell.length_a   1.000
_cell.length_b   1.000
_cell.length_c   1.000
_cell.angle_alpha   90.00
_cell.angle_beta   90.00
_cell.angle_gamma   90.00
#
_symmetry.space_group_name_H-M   'P 1'
#
loop_
_entity.id
_entity.type
_entity.pdbx_description
1 polymer ?
#
loop_
_entity_poly.entity_id
_entity_poly.type
_entity_poly.pdbx_seq_one_letter_code
_entity_poly.pdbx_strand_id
1 'polypeptide(L)'
;MLRDYQHANPEWRTILLRYFNPIGAHESGDIGEDPKGVPNNLLPYIQQKLFATPDIGCVAYNLGTGRGTTVLEMVSAFEKAYVQKIPVKMCPRRPGDSEQVYASTAKAEEELGWRAKYGIEEMCRDQWNWAKKNPYGYCGNAENKD
;
A
#
# COMPACT_ATOMS: atom_id res chain seq x y z
N MET A 1 -17.99 5.61 -15.82
CA MET A 1 -17.29 6.91 -15.95
C MET A 1 -15.96 6.77 -16.69
N LEU A 2 -14.86 6.24 -16.11
CA LEU A 2 -13.57 6.20 -16.81
C LEU A 2 -13.55 5.32 -18.08
N ARG A 3 -14.33 4.23 -18.11
CA ARG A 3 -14.54 3.44 -19.34
C ARG A 3 -15.27 4.26 -20.42
N ASP A 4 -16.27 5.04 -20.03
CA ASP A 4 -17.05 5.85 -20.97
C ASP A 4 -16.20 6.99 -21.57
N TYR A 5 -15.30 7.58 -20.77
CA TYR A 5 -14.33 8.57 -21.25
C TYR A 5 -13.33 7.98 -22.25
N GLN A 6 -12.84 6.75 -22.02
CA GLN A 6 -11.96 6.06 -22.97
C GLN A 6 -12.70 5.68 -24.25
N HIS A 7 -13.97 5.24 -24.16
CA HIS A 7 -14.79 5.02 -25.36
C HIS A 7 -15.00 6.29 -26.18
N ALA A 8 -15.16 7.45 -25.54
CA ALA A 8 -15.27 8.73 -26.23
C ALA A 8 -13.95 9.25 -26.81
N ASN A 9 -12.80 8.78 -26.30
CA ASN A 9 -11.46 9.22 -26.70
C ASN A 9 -10.55 7.99 -26.87
N PRO A 10 -10.58 7.31 -28.03
CA PRO A 10 -9.87 6.04 -28.23
C PRO A 10 -8.35 6.10 -28.02
N GLU A 11 -7.74 7.28 -28.22
CA GLU A 11 -6.32 7.55 -27.99
C GLU A 11 -5.93 7.51 -26.50
N TRP A 12 -6.91 7.62 -25.60
CA TRP A 12 -6.67 7.65 -24.15
C TRP A 12 -6.44 6.24 -23.62
N ARG A 13 -5.37 6.11 -22.84
CA ARG A 13 -4.99 4.85 -22.17
C ARG A 13 -5.18 5.01 -20.68
N THR A 14 -5.95 4.12 -20.07
CA THR A 14 -6.34 4.25 -18.66
C THR A 14 -6.07 2.95 -17.90
N ILE A 15 -5.23 3.04 -16.88
CA ILE A 15 -4.97 1.93 -15.96
C ILE A 15 -5.55 2.29 -14.58
N LEU A 16 -6.45 1.46 -14.07
CA LEU A 16 -7.00 1.57 -12.73
C LEU A 16 -6.25 0.65 -11.79
N LEU A 17 -5.57 1.21 -10.80
CA LEU A 17 -4.92 0.43 -9.76
C LEU A 17 -5.78 0.42 -8.51
N ARG A 18 -6.14 -0.79 -8.07
CA ARG A 18 -6.92 -1.02 -6.87
C ARG A 18 -5.96 -1.47 -5.77
N TYR A 19 -5.57 -0.52 -4.93
CA TYR A 19 -4.71 -0.80 -3.79
C TYR A 19 -5.49 -1.58 -2.72
N PHE A 20 -4.79 -2.53 -2.12
CA PHE A 20 -5.16 -3.10 -0.83
C PHE A 20 -4.31 -2.43 0.26
N ASN A 21 -4.58 -2.71 1.53
CA ASN A 21 -3.98 -2.06 2.70
C ASN A 21 -2.44 -1.89 2.57
N PRO A 22 -1.95 -0.71 2.15
CA PRO A 22 -0.52 -0.48 2.00
C PRO A 22 0.08 -0.21 3.38
N ILE A 23 1.22 -0.80 3.66
CA ILE A 23 2.01 -0.55 4.88
C ILE A 23 3.50 -0.61 4.55
N GLY A 24 4.33 -0.07 5.44
CA GLY A 24 5.78 -0.07 5.28
C GLY A 24 6.33 1.31 4.93
N ALA A 25 7.65 1.40 4.92
CA ALA A 25 8.39 2.59 4.55
C ALA A 25 9.57 2.22 3.64
N HIS A 26 10.27 3.20 3.09
CA HIS A 26 11.50 2.94 2.35
C HIS A 26 12.56 2.37 3.31
N GLU A 27 13.32 1.36 2.87
CA GLU A 27 14.30 0.63 3.71
C GLU A 27 15.36 1.54 4.35
N SER A 28 15.68 2.67 3.72
CA SER A 28 16.56 3.71 4.30
C SER A 28 16.06 4.20 5.66
N GLY A 29 14.75 4.19 5.90
CA GLY A 29 14.10 4.83 7.04
C GLY A 29 13.95 6.36 6.91
N ASP A 30 14.37 6.97 5.80
CA ASP A 30 14.28 8.42 5.60
C ASP A 30 12.98 8.84 4.91
N ILE A 31 12.30 7.89 4.24
CA ILE A 31 11.02 8.11 3.55
C ILE A 31 10.01 7.09 4.07
N GLY A 32 8.88 7.56 4.56
CA GLY A 32 7.77 6.74 5.06
C GLY A 32 6.48 7.53 5.10
N GLU A 33 5.42 6.89 5.57
CA GLU A 33 4.11 7.55 5.70
C GLU A 33 4.14 8.57 6.83
N ASP A 34 4.23 9.85 6.48
CA ASP A 34 3.97 10.97 7.38
C ASP A 34 2.57 11.51 7.07
N PRO A 35 1.52 11.00 7.75
CA PRO A 35 0.16 11.39 7.44
C PRO A 35 -0.05 12.87 7.78
N LYS A 36 -0.01 13.72 6.76
CA LYS A 36 -0.78 14.97 6.67
C LYS A 36 -1.79 14.81 5.53
N GLY A 37 -3.00 14.36 5.86
CA GLY A 37 -4.01 13.98 4.85
C GLY A 37 -3.80 12.58 4.24
N VAL A 38 -4.42 12.30 3.08
CA VAL A 38 -4.48 10.95 2.48
C VAL A 38 -3.22 10.63 1.65
N PRO A 39 -2.50 9.52 1.93
CA PRO A 39 -1.24 9.19 1.26
C PRO A 39 -1.39 8.56 -0.13
N ASN A 40 -0.34 8.71 -0.95
CA ASN A 40 -0.21 8.16 -2.31
C ASN A 40 1.30 7.95 -2.56
N ASN A 41 1.78 6.83 -3.12
CA ASN A 41 2.26 6.80 -4.50
C ASN A 41 2.85 5.43 -4.91
N LEU A 42 2.54 5.01 -6.14
CA LEU A 42 3.24 3.97 -6.92
C LEU A 42 3.60 4.47 -8.34
N LEU A 43 3.44 5.79 -8.56
CA LEU A 43 3.52 6.48 -9.85
C LEU A 43 4.73 6.12 -10.73
N PRO A 44 5.95 5.90 -10.20
CA PRO A 44 7.12 5.65 -11.04
C PRO A 44 7.02 4.34 -11.85
N TYR A 45 6.42 3.29 -11.31
CA TYR A 45 6.30 1.99 -12.00
C TYR A 45 5.22 1.99 -13.09
N ILE A 46 4.22 2.86 -12.94
CA ILE A 46 3.05 2.98 -13.81
C ILE A 46 3.43 3.64 -15.13
N GLN A 47 4.26 4.69 -15.06
CA GLN A 47 4.72 5.43 -16.23
C GLN A 47 5.50 4.53 -17.19
N GLN A 48 6.38 3.67 -16.65
CA GLN A 48 7.20 2.77 -17.46
C GLN A 48 6.36 1.77 -18.29
N LYS A 49 5.24 1.27 -17.74
CA LYS A 49 4.35 0.34 -18.45
C LYS A 49 3.37 1.03 -19.41
N LEU A 50 2.89 2.23 -19.08
CA LEU A 50 2.03 3.02 -19.98
C LEU A 50 2.73 3.36 -21.31
N PHE A 51 4.04 3.59 -21.30
CA PHE A 51 4.80 3.83 -22.52
C PHE A 51 5.19 2.56 -23.29
N ALA A 52 5.22 1.40 -22.62
CA ALA A 52 5.68 0.14 -23.21
C ALA A 52 4.58 -0.68 -23.91
N THR A 53 3.29 -0.42 -23.63
CA THR A 53 2.17 -1.19 -24.18
C THR A 53 1.24 -0.30 -25.01
N PRO A 54 1.29 -0.36 -26.35
CA PRO A 54 0.52 0.52 -27.24
C PRO A 54 -1.01 0.37 -27.13
N ASP A 55 -1.51 -0.80 -26.71
CA ASP A 55 -2.93 -1.18 -26.88
C ASP A 55 -3.73 -1.26 -25.56
N ILE A 56 -3.22 -0.70 -24.45
CA ILE A 56 -3.93 -0.69 -23.17
C ILE A 56 -5.15 0.25 -23.26
N GLY A 57 -6.35 -0.32 -23.35
CA GLY A 57 -7.61 0.41 -23.20
C GLY A 57 -7.86 0.84 -21.74
N CYS A 58 -9.04 0.50 -21.19
CA CYS A 58 -9.38 0.76 -19.79
C CYS A 58 -9.31 -0.53 -18.95
N VAL A 59 -8.18 -0.73 -18.25
CA VAL A 59 -7.88 -1.99 -17.54
C VAL A 59 -7.66 -1.76 -16.05
N ALA A 60 -8.25 -2.62 -15.22
CA ALA A 60 -8.04 -2.59 -13.77
C ALA A 60 -7.14 -3.74 -13.29
N TYR A 61 -6.21 -3.42 -12.38
CA TYR A 61 -5.34 -4.36 -11.69
C TYR A 61 -5.45 -4.21 -10.18
N ASN A 62 -5.51 -5.33 -9.46
CA ASN A 62 -5.44 -5.34 -8.01
C ASN A 62 -3.97 -5.40 -7.61
N LEU A 63 -3.55 -4.47 -6.74
CA LEU A 63 -2.21 -4.45 -6.18
C LEU A 63 -2.28 -4.81 -4.70
N GLY A 64 -1.78 -5.99 -4.38
CA GLY A 64 -1.71 -6.54 -3.04
C GLY A 64 -0.74 -7.72 -3.01
N THR A 65 -0.62 -8.38 -1.87
CA THR A 65 0.29 -9.53 -1.69
C THR A 65 -0.34 -10.86 -2.12
N GLY A 66 -1.64 -10.89 -2.40
CA GLY A 66 -2.38 -12.14 -2.63
C GLY A 66 -2.68 -12.94 -1.36
N ARG A 67 -2.18 -12.47 -0.20
CA ARG A 67 -2.30 -13.14 1.09
C ARG A 67 -2.98 -12.23 2.11
N GLY A 68 -4.10 -12.69 2.68
CA GLY A 68 -4.71 -12.04 3.84
C GLY A 68 -3.78 -12.10 5.05
N THR A 69 -3.70 -10.99 5.79
CA THR A 69 -3.01 -10.92 7.09
C THR A 69 -4.03 -10.49 8.12
N THR A 70 -4.16 -11.27 9.19
CA THR A 70 -5.05 -10.94 10.31
C THR A 70 -4.46 -9.82 11.16
N VAL A 71 -5.30 -9.15 11.95
CA VAL A 71 -4.86 -8.12 12.90
C VAL A 71 -3.81 -8.66 13.87
N LEU A 72 -3.97 -9.90 14.36
CA LEU A 72 -3.04 -10.50 15.30
C LEU A 72 -1.70 -10.90 14.65
N GLU A 73 -1.72 -11.35 13.39
CA GLU A 73 -0.48 -11.57 12.64
C GLU A 73 0.28 -10.27 12.41
N MET A 74 -0.42 -9.17 12.10
CA MET A 74 0.18 -7.85 11.97
C MET A 74 0.80 -7.37 13.29
N VAL A 75 0.08 -7.50 14.41
CA VAL A 75 0.61 -7.19 15.74
C VAL A 75 1.85 -8.03 16.02
N SER A 76 1.80 -9.34 15.77
CA SER A 76 2.94 -10.23 16.01
C SER A 76 4.15 -9.85 15.16
N ALA A 77 3.96 -9.54 13.88
CA ALA A 77 5.02 -9.09 12.99
C ALA A 77 5.63 -7.76 13.46
N PHE A 78 4.80 -6.84 13.93
CA PHE A 78 5.27 -5.56 14.44
C PHE A 78 5.99 -5.69 15.79
N GLU A 79 5.54 -6.56 16.71
CA GLU A 79 6.26 -6.84 17.96
C GLU A 79 7.68 -7.37 17.70
N LYS A 80 7.89 -8.16 16.64
CA LYS A 80 9.22 -8.60 16.23
C LYS A 80 10.11 -7.44 15.79
N ALA A 81 9.55 -6.47 15.06
CA ALA A 81 10.27 -5.28 14.61
C ALA A 81 10.57 -4.30 15.77
N TYR A 82 9.60 -4.10 16.66
CA TYR A 82 9.67 -3.19 17.81
C TYR A 82 10.49 -3.77 18.99
N VAL A 83 10.62 -5.09 19.07
CA VAL A 83 11.33 -5.84 20.13
C VAL A 83 10.71 -5.60 21.53
N GLN A 84 9.42 -5.26 21.58
CA GLN A 84 8.64 -5.19 22.82
C GLN A 84 7.20 -5.65 22.58
N LYS A 85 6.54 -6.07 23.65
CA LYS A 85 5.13 -6.48 23.62
C LYS A 85 4.19 -5.29 23.51
N ILE A 86 3.19 -5.41 22.65
CA ILE A 86 2.16 -4.40 22.46
C ILE A 86 0.91 -4.86 23.23
N PRO A 87 0.40 -4.06 24.17
CA PRO A 87 -0.86 -4.38 24.82
C PRO A 87 -2.01 -4.44 23.80
N VAL A 88 -2.67 -5.59 23.73
CA VAL A 88 -3.85 -5.81 22.87
C VAL A 88 -5.10 -5.93 23.74
N LYS A 89 -6.15 -5.20 23.37
CA LYS A 89 -7.48 -5.32 23.98
C LYS A 89 -8.49 -5.71 22.91
N MET A 90 -9.21 -6.80 23.14
CA MET A 90 -10.32 -7.19 22.28
C MET A 90 -11.50 -6.23 22.46
N CYS A 91 -12.03 -5.72 21.35
CA CYS A 91 -13.13 -4.76 21.30
C CYS A 91 -14.22 -5.28 20.34
N PRO A 92 -15.48 -4.78 20.45
CA PRO A 92 -16.53 -5.11 19.50
C PRO A 92 -16.15 -4.77 18.05
N ARG A 93 -16.79 -5.44 17.08
CA ARG A 93 -16.59 -5.19 15.64
C ARG A 93 -16.93 -3.75 15.29
N ARG A 94 -16.08 -3.11 14.49
CA ARG A 94 -16.36 -1.77 13.96
C ARG A 94 -17.46 -1.85 12.88
N PRO A 95 -18.51 -1.02 12.93
CA PRO A 95 -19.52 -0.99 11.88
C PRO A 95 -18.90 -0.71 10.51
N GLY A 96 -19.25 -1.50 9.50
CA GLY A 96 -18.72 -1.37 8.14
C GLY A 96 -17.50 -2.24 7.83
N ASP A 97 -16.87 -2.87 8.84
CA ASP A 97 -15.74 -3.77 8.60
C ASP A 97 -16.22 -5.08 7.94
N SER A 98 -15.53 -5.48 6.88
CA SER A 98 -15.68 -6.81 6.25
C SER A 98 -14.85 -7.85 7.01
N GLU A 99 -15.27 -9.11 7.01
CA GLU A 99 -14.57 -10.17 7.78
C GLU A 99 -13.20 -10.52 7.19
N GLN A 100 -13.11 -10.56 5.86
CA GLN A 100 -11.87 -10.83 5.13
C GLN A 100 -11.87 -10.07 3.81
N VAL A 101 -10.77 -9.40 3.50
CA VAL A 101 -10.55 -8.71 2.23
C VAL A 101 -9.09 -8.89 1.83
N TYR A 102 -8.85 -9.50 0.68
CA TYR A 102 -7.50 -9.65 0.11
C TYR A 102 -7.57 -9.66 -1.43
N ALA A 103 -6.45 -9.32 -2.05
CA ALA A 103 -6.36 -9.16 -3.50
C ALA A 103 -6.26 -10.52 -4.20
N SER A 104 -6.97 -10.70 -5.32
CA SER A 104 -6.51 -11.63 -6.35
C SER A 104 -5.48 -10.91 -7.22
N THR A 105 -4.23 -11.38 -7.23
CA THR A 105 -3.07 -10.73 -7.87
C THR A 105 -2.71 -11.32 -9.24
N ALA A 106 -3.33 -12.43 -9.63
CA ALA A 106 -2.98 -13.18 -10.84
C ALA A 106 -2.89 -12.30 -12.09
N LYS A 107 -3.85 -11.39 -12.27
CA LYS A 107 -3.88 -10.49 -13.42
C LYS A 107 -2.70 -9.51 -13.46
N ALA A 108 -2.28 -8.99 -12.31
CA ALA A 108 -1.13 -8.09 -12.24
C ALA A 108 0.18 -8.86 -12.49
N GLU A 109 0.26 -10.10 -12.02
CA GLU A 109 1.41 -10.97 -12.27
C GLU A 109 1.52 -11.33 -13.76
N GLU A 110 0.43 -11.75 -14.40
CA GLU A 110 0.39 -12.19 -15.79
C GLU A 110 0.64 -11.05 -16.79
N GLU A 111 -0.09 -9.93 -16.65
CA GLU A 111 -0.07 -8.87 -17.67
C GLU A 111 0.98 -7.79 -17.39
N LEU A 112 1.28 -7.51 -16.11
CA LEU A 112 2.27 -6.49 -15.75
C LEU A 112 3.64 -7.11 -15.43
N GLY A 113 3.73 -8.42 -15.19
CA GLY A 113 4.94 -9.03 -14.60
C GLY A 113 5.21 -8.53 -13.19
N TRP A 114 4.19 -8.00 -12.50
CA TRP A 114 4.33 -7.36 -11.20
C TRP A 114 3.85 -8.30 -10.09
N ARG A 115 4.66 -8.43 -9.05
CA ARG A 115 4.31 -9.16 -7.82
C ARG A 115 4.85 -8.41 -6.61
N ALA A 116 4.09 -8.40 -5.51
CA ALA A 116 4.60 -7.90 -4.24
C ALA A 116 5.82 -8.71 -3.81
N LYS A 117 6.94 -8.01 -3.57
CA LYS A 117 8.22 -8.63 -3.18
C LYS A 117 8.34 -8.88 -1.68
N TYR A 118 7.73 -8.01 -0.88
CA TYR A 118 7.90 -7.96 0.57
C TYR A 118 6.65 -8.47 1.29
N GLY A 119 6.86 -9.15 2.42
CA GLY A 119 5.81 -9.64 3.30
C GLY A 119 5.58 -8.71 4.49
N ILE A 120 4.72 -9.14 5.40
CA ILE A 120 4.33 -8.36 6.59
C ILE A 120 5.53 -8.06 7.50
N GLU A 121 6.50 -8.96 7.60
CA GLU A 121 7.65 -8.78 8.49
C GLU A 121 8.59 -7.68 7.97
N GLU A 122 8.92 -7.68 6.68
CA GLU A 122 9.73 -6.63 6.08
C GLU A 122 9.02 -5.28 6.12
N MET A 123 7.72 -5.26 5.81
CA MET A 123 6.90 -4.06 5.90
C MET A 123 6.90 -3.47 7.32
N CYS A 124 6.68 -4.29 8.35
CA CYS A 124 6.71 -3.85 9.75
C CYS A 124 8.10 -3.38 10.19
N ARG A 125 9.17 -4.07 9.79
CA ARG A 125 10.55 -3.68 10.05
C ARG A 125 10.85 -2.29 9.48
N ASP A 126 10.54 -2.08 8.21
CA ASP A 126 10.88 -0.84 7.52
C ASP A 126 10.02 0.32 8.04
N GLN A 127 8.73 0.07 8.32
CA GLN A 127 7.86 1.03 8.99
C GLN A 127 8.43 1.47 10.33
N TRP A 128 8.88 0.52 11.17
CA TRP A 128 9.46 0.83 12.47
C TRP A 128 10.77 1.60 12.35
N ASN A 129 11.63 1.24 11.40
CA ASN A 129 12.88 1.96 11.13
C ASN A 129 12.60 3.44 10.82
N TRP A 130 11.61 3.72 9.95
CA TRP A 130 11.20 5.09 9.66
C TRP A 130 10.62 5.81 10.89
N ALA A 131 9.68 5.19 11.60
CA ALA A 131 9.01 5.81 12.75
C ALA A 131 10.00 6.13 13.89
N LYS A 132 11.01 5.28 14.10
CA LYS A 132 12.07 5.50 15.08
C LYS A 132 12.96 6.69 14.73
N LYS A 133 13.27 6.87 13.45
CA LYS A 133 14.08 8.00 12.96
C LYS A 133 13.30 9.30 12.88
N ASN A 134 12.00 9.21 12.61
CA ASN A 134 11.11 10.34 12.36
C ASN A 134 9.91 10.32 13.32
N PRO A 135 10.12 10.42 14.65
CA PRO A 135 9.04 10.33 15.63
C PRO A 135 7.95 11.41 15.45
N TYR A 136 8.31 12.53 14.82
CA TYR A 136 7.42 13.65 14.51
C TYR A 136 7.12 13.78 13.00
N GLY A 137 7.40 12.74 12.21
CA GLY A 137 7.33 12.82 10.76
C GLY A 137 8.43 13.73 10.19
N TYR A 138 8.17 14.36 9.06
CA TYR A 138 9.13 15.24 8.38
C TYR A 138 9.28 16.62 9.06
N CYS A 139 8.42 16.96 10.03
CA CYS A 139 8.38 18.29 10.66
C CYS A 139 9.51 18.55 11.68
N GLY A 140 10.33 17.55 12.00
CA GLY A 140 11.49 17.65 12.90
C GLY A 140 11.15 17.74 14.39
N ASN A 141 10.09 18.47 14.78
CA ASN A 141 9.70 18.72 16.17
C ASN A 141 8.17 18.59 16.38
N ALA A 142 7.76 18.32 17.63
CA ALA A 142 6.35 18.09 18.02
C ALA A 142 5.41 19.28 17.78
N GLU A 143 5.91 20.51 17.86
CA GLU A 143 5.12 21.75 17.80
C GLU A 143 4.61 22.10 16.38
N ASN A 144 5.15 21.46 15.34
CA ASN A 144 4.83 21.75 13.93
C ASN A 144 3.87 20.70 13.30
N LYS A 145 3.28 19.83 14.12
CA LYS A 145 2.50 18.67 13.66
C LYS A 145 0.98 18.92 13.51
N ASP A 146 0.53 20.15 13.72
CA ASP A 146 -0.87 20.56 13.50
C ASP A 146 -1.22 20.76 12.01
#